data_AF-A0A381WDG9-F1
#
_entry.id   AF-A0A381WDG9-F1
#
_cell.length_a   1.000
_cell.length_b   1.000
_cell.length_c   1.000
_cell.angle_alpha   90.00
_cell.angle_beta   90.00
_cell.angle_gamma   90.00
#
_symmetry.space_group_name_H-M   'P 1'
#
loop_
_entity.id
_entity.type
_entity.pdbx_description
1 polymer ?
#
loop_
_entity_poly.entity_id
_entity_poly.type
_entity_poly.pdbx_seq_one_letter_code
_entity_poly.pdbx_strand_id
1 'polypeptide(L)' 'MPIPKKNKKEDKGKFLERCMGDDVMKKEFPNNKQRYAVCNSKLKKAVAEELEWSEFQNSPVIIY' A
#
# COMPACT_ATOMS: atom_id res chain seq x y z
N MET A 1 13.53 -1.10 5.51
CA MET A 1 12.65 -0.42 6.47
C MET A 1 11.31 -1.15 6.52
N PRO A 2 10.88 -1.66 7.69
CA PRO A 2 9.67 -2.47 7.82
C PRO A 2 8.43 -1.56 7.79
N ILE A 3 8.16 -0.96 6.63
CA ILE A 3 6.93 -0.22 6.41
C ILE A 3 5.83 -1.25 6.14
N PRO A 4 4.70 -1.20 6.85
CA PRO A 4 3.62 -2.15 6.67
C PRO A 4 3.14 -2.14 5.21
N LYS A 5 3.09 -3.34 4.60
CA LYS A 5 2.42 -3.55 3.31
C LYS A 5 0.93 -3.80 3.55
N LYS A 6 0.09 -3.35 2.62
CA LYS A 6 -1.35 -3.66 2.60
C LYS A 6 -1.52 -5.14 2.29
N ASN A 7 -2.35 -5.85 3.05
CA ASN A 7 -2.69 -7.23 2.70
C ASN A 7 -3.69 -7.26 1.53
N LYS A 8 -3.67 -8.32 0.72
CA LYS A 8 -4.54 -8.45 -0.48
C LYS A 8 -6.04 -8.29 -0.18
N LYS A 9 -6.50 -8.70 1.00
CA LYS A 9 -7.90 -8.61 1.44
C LYS A 9 -8.16 -7.55 2.51
N GLU A 10 -7.17 -6.71 2.82
CA GLU A 10 -7.31 -5.66 3.83
C GLU A 10 -8.00 -4.44 3.23
N ASP A 11 -9.00 -3.93 3.94
CA ASP A 11 -9.67 -2.69 3.57
C ASP A 11 -8.69 -1.50 3.66
N LYS A 12 -8.92 -0.49 2.81
CA LYS A 12 -8.08 0.72 2.75
C LYS A 12 -8.02 1.45 4.09
N GLY A 13 -9.15 1.54 4.80
CA GLY A 13 -9.24 2.17 6.11
C GLY A 13 -8.46 1.40 7.16
N LYS A 14 -8.65 0.07 7.23
CA LYS A 14 -7.93 -0.81 8.17
C LYS A 14 -6.41 -0.73 7.98
N PHE A 15 -5.95 -0.69 6.73
CA PHE A 15 -4.53 -0.52 6.44
C PHE A 15 -4.01 0.84 6.96
N LEU A 16 -4.74 1.93 6.71
CA LEU A 16 -4.33 3.25 7.17
C LEU A 16 -4.31 3.34 8.70
N GLU A 17 -5.31 2.79 9.39
CA GLU A 17 -5.33 2.73 10.85
C GLU A 17 -4.11 1.98 11.41
N ARG A 18 -3.83 0.78 10.88
CA ARG A 18 -2.67 -0.02 11.28
C ARG A 18 -1.36 0.70 10.97
N CYS A 19 -1.22 1.28 9.78
CA CYS A 19 -0.01 2.00 9.37
C CYS A 19 0.24 3.25 10.22
N MET A 20 -0.81 3.98 10.59
CA MET A 20 -0.69 5.17 11.44
C MET A 20 -0.41 4.83 12.90
N GLY A 21 -0.95 3.69 13.37
CA GLY A 21 -0.82 3.18 14.74
C GLY A 21 0.46 2.38 15.00
N ASP A 22 1.19 1.98 13.96
CA ASP A 22 2.41 1.19 14.05
C ASP A 22 3.54 1.94 14.80
N ASP A 23 4.24 1.22 15.69
CA ASP A 23 5.26 1.82 16.56
C ASP A 23 6.53 2.24 15.79
N VAL A 24 6.88 1.54 14.70
CA VAL A 24 7.97 1.97 13.82
C VAL A 24 7.56 3.23 13.09
N MET A 25 6.33 3.29 12.58
CA MET A 25 5.82 4.49 11.90
C MET A 25 5.71 5.69 12.86
N LYS A 26 5.37 5.45 14.13
CA LYS A 26 5.41 6.46 15.19
C LYS A 26 6.81 7.00 15.44
N LYS A 27 7.81 6.13 15.46
CA LYS A 27 9.20 6.49 15.74
C LYS A 27 9.88 7.19 14.56
N GLU A 28 9.70 6.67 13.34
CA GLU A 28 10.33 7.22 12.13
C GLU A 28 9.59 8.46 11.59
N PHE A 29 8.27 8.50 11.77
CA PHE A 29 7.42 9.60 11.30
C PHE A 29 6.58 10.18 12.45
N PRO A 30 7.19 10.83 13.46
CA PRO A 30 6.46 11.34 14.64
C PRO A 30 5.38 12.37 14.25
N ASN A 31 5.58 13.09 13.15
CA ASN A 31 4.58 14.01 12.63
C ASN A 31 3.42 13.26 11.93
N ASN A 32 2.21 13.44 12.44
CA ASN A 32 1.00 12.79 11.91
C ASN A 32 0.75 13.08 10.42
N LYS A 33 1.01 14.30 9.93
CA LYS A 33 0.81 14.65 8.51
C LYS A 33 1.80 13.89 7.61
N GLN A 34 3.06 13.83 8.02
CA GLN A 34 4.11 13.11 7.29
C GLN A 34 3.82 11.61 7.29
N ARG A 35 3.46 11.03 8.43
CA ARG A 35 3.11 9.61 8.54
C ARG A 35 1.92 9.25 7.66
N TYR A 36 0.89 10.09 7.66
CA TYR A 36 -0.27 9.92 6.79
C TYR A 36 0.13 9.94 5.31
N ALA A 37 0.99 10.88 4.89
CA ALA A 37 1.48 10.93 3.52
C ALA A 37 2.23 9.66 3.13
N VAL A 38 3.07 9.12 4.02
CA VAL A 38 3.80 7.86 3.79
C VAL A 38 2.84 6.67 3.70
N CYS A 39 1.94 6.52 4.67
CA CYS A 39 0.94 5.45 4.69
C CYS A 39 0.05 5.50 3.44
N ASN A 40 -0.41 6.67 3.04
CA ASN A 40 -1.23 6.85 1.85
C ASN A 40 -0.44 6.54 0.56
N SER A 41 0.84 6.94 0.48
CA SER A 41 1.71 6.58 -0.65
C SER A 41 1.86 5.07 -0.79
N LYS A 42 2.03 4.34 0.32
CA LYS A 42 2.10 2.87 0.30
C LYS A 42 0.80 2.21 -0.10
N LEU A 43 -0.33 2.74 0.38
CA LEU A 43 -1.65 2.26 -0.03
C LEU A 43 -1.84 2.40 -1.53
N LYS A 44 -1.52 3.57 -2.09
CA LYS A 44 -1.58 3.82 -3.53
C LYS A 44 -0.68 2.87 -4.32
N LYS A 45 0.55 2.64 -3.85
CA LYS A 45 1.46 1.69 -4.50
C LYS A 45 0.91 0.26 -4.48
N ALA A 46 0.33 -0.19 -3.36
CA ALA A 46 -0.26 -1.52 -3.28
C ALA A 46 -1.45 -1.69 -4.24
N VAL A 47 -2.27 -0.64 -4.39
CA VAL A 47 -3.39 -0.62 -5.35
C VAL A 47 -2.88 -0.58 -6.78
N ALA A 48 -1.85 0.23 -7.07
CA ALA A 48 -1.25 0.31 -8.39
C ALA A 48 -0.62 -1.03 -8.80
N GLU A 49 0.15 -1.67 -7.90
CA GLU A 49 0.72 -2.99 -8.13
C GLU A 49 -0.38 -4.04 -8.37
N GLU A 50 -1.47 -4.00 -7.61
CA GLU A 50 -2.64 -4.87 -7.80
C GLU A 50 -3.32 -4.64 -9.17
N LEU A 51 -3.39 -3.40 -9.65
CA LEU A 51 -3.95 -3.04 -10.96
C LEU A 51 -3.00 -3.41 -12.12
N GLU A 52 -1.70 -3.19 -11.96
CA GLU A 52 -0.65 -3.40 -12.96
C GLU A 52 -0.53 -4.89 -13.34
N TRP A 53 -0.66 -5.80 -12.37
CA TRP A 53 -0.74 -7.24 -12.66
C TRP A 53 -2.07 -7.67 -13.30
N SER A 54 -3.17 -6.96 -12.99
CA SER A 54 -4.49 -7.27 -13.55
C SER A 54 -4.61 -6.90 -15.03
N GLU A 55 -3.90 -5.87 -15.49
CA GLU A 55 -3.88 -5.46 -16.90
C GLU A 55 -3.04 -6.42 -17.77
N PHE A 56 -1.97 -7.00 -17.23
CA PHE A 56 -1.16 -7.99 -17.95
C PHE A 56 -1.87 -9.35 -18.11
N GLN A 57 -2.68 -9.77 -17.13
CA GLN A 57 -3.41 -11.06 -17.16
C GLN A 57 -4.64 -11.05 -18.09
N ASN A 58 -5.19 -9.87 -18.40
CA ASN A 58 -6.36 -9.71 -19.27
C ASN A 58 -6.00 -9.38 -20.71
N SER A 59 -4.71 -9.30 -21.04
CA SER A 59 -4.25 -9.13 -22.42
C SER A 59 -4.18 -10.50 -23.10
N PRO A 60 -4.90 -10.75 -24.21
CA PRO A 60 -4.75 -11.99 -24.96
C PRO A 60 -3.31 -12.03 -25.50
N VAL A 61 -2.48 -12.89 -24.92
CA VAL A 61 -1.15 -13.18 -25.44
C VAL A 61 -1.33 -13.96 -26.74
N ILE A 62 -1.35 -13.26 -27.88
CA ILE A 62 -1.28 -13.90 -29.19
C ILE A 62 0.18 -14.31 -29.40
N ILE A 63 0.48 -15.56 -29.05
CA ILE A 63 1.69 -16.26 -29.47
C ILE A 63 1.50 -16.67 -30.94
N TYR A 64 2.23 -16.01 -31.84
CA TYR A 64 2.38 -16.42 -33.25
C TYR A 64 3.42 -17.53 -33.38
#